data_AF-A0A4R9JHK6-F1
#
_entry.id   AF-A0A4R9JHK6-F1
#
_cell.length_a   1.000
_cell.length_b   1.000
_cell.length_c   1.000
_cell.angle_alpha   90.00
_cell.angle_beta   90.00
_cell.angle_gamma   90.00
#
_symmetry.space_group_name_H-M   'P 1'
#
loop_
_entity.id
_entity.type
_entity.pdbx_description
1 polymer ?
#
loop_
_entity_poly.entity_id
_entity_poly.type
_entity_poly.pdbx_seq_one_letter_code
_entity_poly.pdbx_strand_id
1 'polypeptide(L)'
;MRTFLFSFLSFLCLTSGKGNYANGNLQVAFGAEENYLLVRSLDSSIIHLGSPEEKKEYQEIIDEYLRFKSLHIQGKYGDAYLVVRSTQFKLIQLYDKILTKNLDLIRSELILLGGKSRDKEKTQTRAFLRLALRDVSEAEQKLVMARNTRPLLYLLKLREMLFSLKILKHAGKFVIFLNLLHDGKFMDSIEFSDFDSIESELIRGFGKGNNKLLALHYDNSFLPFGEESIYESMMTNYKAPEIKKD
;
A
#
# COMPACT_ATOMS: atom_id res chain seq x y z
N MET A 1 79.28 21.79 -0.26
CA MET A 1 78.93 21.25 -1.59
C MET A 1 77.61 20.49 -1.49
N ARG A 2 76.67 20.81 -2.39
CA ARG A 2 75.36 20.17 -2.67
C ARG A 2 74.25 20.38 -1.62
N THR A 3 73.45 21.46 -1.70
CA THR A 3 72.23 21.68 -2.54
C THR A 3 71.07 20.78 -2.12
N PHE A 4 70.06 21.30 -1.41
CA PHE A 4 68.80 21.90 -1.92
C PHE A 4 67.83 20.89 -2.52
N LEU A 5 66.54 21.04 -2.17
CA LEU A 5 65.34 20.26 -2.52
C LEU A 5 64.99 19.08 -1.60
N PHE A 6 64.13 19.33 -0.61
CA PHE A 6 62.82 18.66 -0.48
C PHE A 6 62.03 19.38 0.63
N SER A 7 61.73 20.66 0.39
CA SER A 7 60.82 21.50 1.18
C SER A 7 59.76 22.00 0.22
N PHE A 8 58.92 21.11 -0.31
CA PHE A 8 57.71 21.45 -1.08
C PHE A 8 56.88 20.19 -1.30
N LEU A 9 56.24 19.68 -0.25
CA LEU A 9 55.13 18.71 -0.35
C LEU A 9 54.31 18.70 0.94
N SER A 10 54.05 19.89 1.45
CA SER A 10 53.02 20.18 2.44
C SER A 10 51.98 21.09 1.78
N PHE A 11 51.19 20.53 0.87
CA PHE A 11 49.85 20.99 0.48
C PHE A 11 49.43 20.20 -0.77
N LEU A 12 48.29 19.52 -0.69
CA LEU A 12 47.47 18.90 -1.75
C LEU A 12 47.16 17.43 -1.44
N CYS A 13 46.13 17.24 -0.62
CA CYS A 13 44.97 16.39 -0.92
C CYS A 13 44.02 16.38 0.30
N LEU A 14 43.54 17.58 0.66
CA LEU A 14 42.29 17.77 1.38
C LEU A 14 41.30 18.36 0.38
N THR A 15 40.77 17.50 -0.49
CA THR A 15 39.54 17.77 -1.26
C THR A 15 38.58 16.60 -1.09
N SER A 16 38.28 16.28 0.17
CA SER A 16 37.05 15.56 0.47
C SER A 16 35.92 16.59 0.46
N GLY A 17 35.00 16.46 -0.49
CA GLY A 17 33.74 17.22 -0.47
C GLY A 17 33.39 17.88 -1.80
N LYS A 18 32.89 17.09 -2.76
CA LYS A 18 31.92 17.53 -3.79
C LYS A 18 31.28 16.39 -4.59
N GLY A 19 31.30 15.14 -4.08
CA GLY A 19 30.80 13.95 -4.80
C GLY A 19 29.48 13.34 -4.31
N ASN A 20 28.92 13.75 -3.16
CA ASN A 20 27.78 13.05 -2.54
C ASN A 20 26.39 13.65 -2.79
N TYR A 21 26.28 14.86 -3.33
CA TYR A 21 24.99 15.54 -3.48
C TYR A 21 24.13 15.00 -4.62
N ALA A 22 24.75 14.58 -5.73
CA ALA A 22 24.02 14.08 -6.91
C ALA A 22 23.41 12.68 -6.67
N ASN A 23 24.15 11.77 -6.04
CA ASN A 23 23.67 10.42 -5.70
C ASN A 23 22.62 10.44 -4.56
N GLY A 24 22.78 11.35 -3.59
CA GLY A 24 21.77 11.59 -2.55
C GLY A 24 20.45 12.12 -3.13
N ASN A 25 20.50 13.07 -4.06
CA ASN A 25 19.31 13.60 -4.74
C ASN A 25 18.55 12.52 -5.52
N LEU A 26 19.24 11.65 -6.25
CA LEU A 26 18.63 10.54 -6.99
C LEU A 26 17.98 9.51 -6.06
N GLN A 27 18.65 9.10 -4.98
CA GLN A 27 18.08 8.14 -4.01
C GLN A 27 16.87 8.72 -3.27
N VAL A 28 16.89 10.01 -2.93
CA VAL A 28 15.76 10.66 -2.25
C VAL A 28 14.58 10.85 -3.21
N ALA A 29 14.82 11.19 -4.49
CA ALA A 29 13.77 11.28 -5.50
C ALA A 29 13.10 9.93 -5.80
N PHE A 30 13.89 8.85 -6.00
CA PHE A 30 13.34 7.51 -6.19
C PHE A 30 12.59 7.01 -4.95
N GLY A 31 13.12 7.27 -3.75
CA GLY A 31 12.42 6.96 -2.50
C GLY A 31 11.09 7.74 -2.35
N ALA A 32 11.04 8.99 -2.82
CA ALA A 32 9.86 9.85 -2.74
C ALA A 32 8.68 9.33 -3.58
N GLU A 33 8.97 8.85 -4.79
CA GLU A 33 7.98 8.29 -5.72
C GLU A 33 7.45 6.94 -5.24
N GLU A 34 8.32 6.07 -4.71
CA GLU A 34 7.89 4.78 -4.16
C GLU A 34 7.01 4.99 -2.91
N ASN A 35 7.34 5.96 -2.06
CA ASN A 35 6.51 6.30 -0.91
C ASN A 35 5.13 6.84 -1.29
N TYR A 36 5.02 7.60 -2.39
CA TYR A 36 3.71 8.04 -2.91
C TYR A 36 2.80 6.84 -3.17
N LEU A 37 3.30 5.84 -3.90
CA LEU A 37 2.52 4.65 -4.24
C LEU A 37 2.14 3.86 -3.00
N LEU A 38 3.06 3.73 -2.04
CA LEU A 38 2.84 3.01 -0.79
C LEU A 38 1.76 3.64 0.09
N VAL A 39 1.75 4.97 0.20
CA VAL A 39 0.70 5.69 0.94
C VAL A 39 -0.63 5.55 0.20
N ARG A 40 -0.69 5.92 -1.09
CA ARG A 40 -1.93 5.94 -1.87
C ARG A 40 -2.61 4.57 -1.97
N SER A 41 -1.84 3.50 -2.13
CA SER A 41 -2.40 2.15 -2.28
C SER A 41 -3.08 1.61 -1.02
N LEU A 42 -2.78 2.17 0.15
CA LEU A 42 -3.38 1.77 1.41
C LEU A 42 -4.74 2.47 1.66
N ASP A 43 -4.99 3.59 1.00
CA ASP A 43 -6.13 4.50 1.23
C ASP A 43 -7.48 3.77 1.24
N SER A 44 -7.82 3.08 0.15
CA SER A 44 -9.04 2.27 0.06
C SER A 44 -9.16 1.27 1.22
N SER A 45 -8.09 0.55 1.54
CA SER A 45 -8.12 -0.49 2.59
C SER A 45 -8.37 0.12 3.97
N ILE A 46 -7.83 1.30 4.24
CA ILE A 46 -8.05 2.05 5.49
C ILE A 46 -9.49 2.55 5.58
N ILE A 47 -10.06 3.03 4.47
CA ILE A 47 -11.45 3.51 4.43
C ILE A 47 -12.42 2.39 4.79
N HIS A 48 -12.22 1.19 4.23
CA HIS A 48 -13.15 0.07 4.41
C HIS A 48 -12.89 -0.79 5.66
N LEU A 49 -11.63 -0.98 6.06
CA LEU A 49 -11.24 -1.91 7.14
C LEU A 49 -10.63 -1.20 8.36
N GLY A 50 -10.26 0.07 8.21
CA GLY A 50 -9.61 0.85 9.25
C GLY A 50 -10.59 1.27 10.35
N SER A 51 -10.15 1.07 11.59
CA SER A 51 -10.75 1.71 12.77
C SER A 51 -10.56 3.23 12.76
N PRO A 52 -11.33 4.01 13.53
CA PRO A 52 -11.12 5.45 13.64
C PRO A 52 -9.68 5.82 14.04
N GLU A 53 -9.04 5.02 14.89
CA GLU A 53 -7.66 5.20 15.31
C GLU A 53 -6.68 4.98 14.16
N GLU A 54 -6.89 3.95 13.34
CA GLU A 54 -6.04 3.66 12.17
C GLU A 54 -6.25 4.69 11.05
N LYS A 55 -7.48 5.19 10.87
CA LYS A 55 -7.76 6.30 9.94
C LYS A 55 -7.00 7.56 10.37
N LYS A 56 -6.95 7.85 11.67
CA LYS A 56 -6.16 8.95 12.22
C LYS A 56 -4.65 8.72 12.06
N GLU A 57 -4.16 7.52 12.36
CA GLU A 57 -2.73 7.15 12.15
C GLU A 57 -2.33 7.34 10.68
N TYR A 58 -3.23 6.97 9.75
CA TYR A 58 -3.03 7.18 8.32
C TYR A 58 -2.96 8.67 7.94
N GLN A 59 -3.85 9.51 8.50
CA GLN A 59 -3.78 10.97 8.31
C GLN A 59 -2.44 11.54 8.79
N GLU A 60 -1.99 11.15 9.98
CA GLU A 60 -0.70 11.59 10.53
C GLU A 60 0.49 11.17 9.65
N ILE A 61 0.43 9.98 9.05
CA ILE A 61 1.43 9.51 8.07
C ILE A 61 1.40 10.38 6.80
N ILE A 62 0.23 10.74 6.29
CA ILE A 62 0.09 11.62 5.12
C ILE A 62 0.66 13.00 5.43
N ASP A 63 0.35 13.59 6.59
CA ASP A 63 0.91 14.88 7.00
C ASP A 63 2.44 14.85 7.07
N GLU A 64 3.01 13.78 7.63
CA GLU A 64 4.46 13.60 7.70
C GLU A 64 5.07 13.43 6.31
N TYR A 65 4.39 12.72 5.40
CA TYR A 65 4.78 12.59 4.01
C TYR A 65 4.75 13.94 3.25
N LEU A 66 3.74 14.77 3.50
CA LEU A 66 3.62 16.11 2.92
C LEU A 66 4.69 17.06 3.47
N ARG A 67 5.02 16.94 4.76
CA ARG A 67 6.17 17.63 5.37
C ARG A 67 7.48 17.23 4.72
N PHE A 68 7.69 15.93 4.48
CA PHE A 68 8.85 15.45 3.73
C PHE A 68 8.95 16.11 2.34
N LYS A 69 7.85 16.15 1.57
CA LYS A 69 7.81 16.83 0.27
C LYS A 69 8.22 18.30 0.36
N SER A 70 7.70 19.01 1.36
CA SER A 70 8.05 20.42 1.58
C SER A 70 9.54 20.61 1.87
N LEU A 71 10.11 19.83 2.79
CA LEU A 71 11.53 19.87 3.13
C LEU A 71 12.42 19.53 1.94
N HIS A 72 12.01 18.55 1.14
CA HIS A 72 12.70 18.16 -0.08
C HIS A 72 12.75 19.31 -1.10
N ILE A 73 11.61 19.97 -1.34
CA ILE A 73 11.53 21.14 -2.25
C ILE A 73 12.36 22.31 -1.73
N GLN A 74 12.44 22.50 -0.41
CA GLN A 74 13.28 23.53 0.23
C GLN A 74 14.78 23.19 0.20
N GLY A 75 15.19 22.04 -0.31
CA GLY A 75 16.59 21.60 -0.34
C GLY A 75 17.15 21.18 1.03
N LYS A 76 16.29 20.96 2.04
CA LYS A 76 16.67 20.49 3.39
C LYS A 76 16.75 18.97 3.42
N TYR A 77 17.69 18.40 2.66
CA TYR A 77 17.76 16.95 2.40
C TYR A 77 18.01 16.09 3.65
N GLY A 78 18.79 16.58 4.62
CA GLY A 78 19.06 15.86 5.88
C GLY A 78 17.78 15.66 6.70
N ASP A 79 17.02 16.74 6.89
CA ASP A 79 15.73 16.70 7.59
C ASP A 79 14.69 15.89 6.81
N ALA A 80 14.65 16.07 5.49
CA ALA A 80 13.77 15.29 4.62
C ALA A 80 14.05 13.78 4.74
N TYR A 81 15.31 13.36 4.82
CA TYR A 81 15.68 11.96 5.03
C TYR A 81 15.20 11.42 6.38
N LEU A 82 15.31 12.19 7.47
CA LEU A 82 14.82 11.74 8.77
C LEU A 82 13.30 11.57 8.78
N VAL A 83 12.58 12.55 8.21
CA VAL A 83 11.12 12.51 8.09
C VAL A 83 10.70 11.31 7.24
N VAL A 84 11.35 11.07 6.09
CA VAL A 84 10.97 9.95 5.21
C VAL A 84 11.14 8.58 5.90
N ARG A 85 12.19 8.42 6.71
CA ARG A 85 12.43 7.18 7.47
C ARG A 85 11.41 6.98 8.57
N SER A 86 10.99 8.05 9.23
CA SER A 86 9.92 8.03 10.23
C SER A 86 8.57 7.68 9.60
N THR A 87 8.21 8.32 8.47
CA THR A 87 7.00 7.98 7.68
C THR A 87 6.98 6.51 7.30
N GLN A 88 8.09 5.99 6.75
CA GLN A 88 8.19 4.59 6.34
C GLN A 88 8.02 3.63 7.53
N PHE A 89 8.60 3.95 8.69
CA PHE A 89 8.47 3.14 9.89
C PHE A 89 7.00 3.03 10.34
N LYS A 90 6.31 4.17 10.44
CA LYS A 90 4.87 4.19 10.79
C LYS A 90 4.02 3.47 9.75
N LEU A 91 4.33 3.67 8.47
CA LEU A 91 3.62 3.02 7.38
C LEU A 91 3.76 1.49 7.43
N ILE A 92 4.93 0.96 7.79
CA ILE A 92 5.13 -0.50 7.99
C ILE A 92 4.18 -1.03 9.07
N GLN A 93 4.05 -0.31 10.20
CA GLN A 93 3.18 -0.72 11.30
C GLN A 93 1.71 -0.71 10.88
N LEU A 94 1.27 0.32 10.16
CA LEU A 94 -0.10 0.42 9.67
C LEU A 94 -0.41 -0.64 8.61
N TYR A 95 0.51 -0.89 7.66
CA TYR A 95 0.37 -1.98 6.69
C TYR A 95 0.21 -3.33 7.38
N ASP A 96 1.01 -3.62 8.41
CA ASP A 96 0.93 -4.89 9.12
C ASP A 96 -0.44 -5.12 9.77
N LYS A 97 -1.01 -4.09 10.41
CA LYS A 97 -2.35 -4.12 11.02
C LYS A 97 -3.42 -4.41 9.96
N ILE A 98 -3.43 -3.62 8.88
CA ILE A 98 -4.46 -3.72 7.84
C ILE A 98 -4.36 -5.02 7.05
N LEU A 99 -3.14 -5.46 6.70
CA LEU A 99 -2.93 -6.73 6.01
C LEU A 99 -3.38 -7.92 6.85
N THR A 100 -3.12 -7.90 8.16
CA THR A 100 -3.57 -8.96 9.08
C THR A 100 -5.11 -9.01 9.13
N LYS A 101 -5.76 -7.85 9.30
CA LYS A 101 -7.23 -7.77 9.28
C LYS A 101 -7.83 -8.26 7.96
N ASN A 102 -7.23 -7.86 6.83
CA ASN A 102 -7.71 -8.26 5.51
C ASN A 102 -7.51 -9.76 5.27
N LEU A 103 -6.36 -10.33 5.65
CA LEU A 103 -6.11 -11.78 5.63
C LEU A 103 -7.18 -12.56 6.39
N ASP A 104 -7.48 -12.16 7.63
CA ASP A 104 -8.47 -12.83 8.46
C ASP A 104 -9.87 -12.72 7.87
N LEU A 105 -10.24 -11.55 7.34
CA LEU A 105 -11.51 -11.33 6.67
C LEU A 105 -11.65 -12.25 5.45
N ILE A 106 -10.71 -12.20 4.50
CA ILE A 106 -10.79 -13.00 3.27
C ILE A 106 -10.79 -14.48 3.58
N ARG A 107 -9.94 -14.94 4.52
CA ARG A 107 -9.90 -16.34 4.93
C ARG A 107 -11.23 -16.79 5.53
N SER A 108 -11.84 -15.99 6.41
CA SER A 108 -13.14 -16.31 7.01
C SER A 108 -14.26 -16.41 5.97
N GLU A 109 -14.28 -15.51 4.99
CA GLU A 109 -15.24 -15.52 3.88
C GLU A 109 -15.06 -16.76 2.99
N LEU A 110 -13.81 -17.11 2.65
CA LEU A 110 -13.51 -18.30 1.84
C LEU A 110 -13.89 -19.60 2.56
N ILE A 111 -13.70 -19.69 3.87
CA ILE A 111 -14.15 -20.84 4.67
C ILE A 111 -15.67 -20.97 4.63
N LEU A 112 -16.39 -19.85 4.81
CA LEU A 112 -17.85 -19.81 4.78
C LEU A 112 -18.38 -20.21 3.39
N LEU A 113 -17.82 -19.65 2.32
CA LEU A 113 -18.18 -19.96 0.94
C LEU A 113 -17.82 -21.39 0.56
N GLY A 114 -16.68 -21.90 1.04
CA GLY A 114 -16.28 -23.30 0.89
C GLY A 114 -17.30 -24.24 1.55
N GLY A 115 -17.81 -23.88 2.73
CA GLY A 115 -18.92 -24.59 3.38
C GLY A 115 -20.19 -24.60 2.52
N LYS A 116 -20.65 -23.43 2.06
CA LYS A 116 -21.84 -23.29 1.20
C LYS A 116 -21.72 -24.06 -0.11
N SER A 117 -20.51 -24.16 -0.67
CA SER A 117 -20.28 -24.79 -1.97
C SER A 117 -20.46 -26.31 -1.99
N ARG A 118 -20.33 -26.99 -0.84
CA ARG A 118 -20.44 -28.46 -0.76
C ARG A 118 -21.80 -28.98 -1.21
N ASP A 119 -22.86 -28.21 -0.97
CA ASP A 119 -24.24 -28.62 -1.27
C ASP A 119 -24.76 -28.04 -2.59
N LYS A 120 -24.06 -27.07 -3.19
CA LYS A 120 -24.50 -26.31 -4.39
C LYS A 120 -23.33 -26.05 -5.35
N GLU A 121 -22.59 -27.10 -5.68
CA GLU A 121 -21.36 -26.96 -6.46
C GLU A 121 -21.65 -26.63 -7.92
N LYS A 122 -21.24 -25.43 -8.37
CA LYS A 122 -21.24 -25.04 -9.78
C LYS A 122 -19.86 -25.30 -10.39
N THR A 123 -19.78 -25.45 -11.71
CA THR A 123 -18.58 -25.86 -12.45
C THR A 123 -17.32 -25.04 -12.11
N GLN A 124 -17.46 -23.73 -11.87
CA GLN A 124 -16.35 -22.81 -11.60
C GLN A 124 -15.99 -22.69 -10.10
N THR A 125 -16.83 -23.19 -9.19
CA THR A 125 -16.66 -22.97 -7.74
C THR A 125 -15.33 -23.50 -7.22
N ARG A 126 -14.97 -24.75 -7.55
CA ARG A 126 -13.70 -25.35 -7.13
C ARG A 126 -12.49 -24.61 -7.67
N ALA A 127 -12.58 -24.08 -8.89
CA ALA A 127 -11.51 -23.33 -9.52
C ALA A 127 -11.26 -22.01 -8.77
N PHE A 128 -12.31 -21.21 -8.55
CA PHE A 128 -12.20 -19.94 -7.82
C PHE A 128 -11.77 -20.13 -6.36
N LEU A 129 -12.30 -21.13 -5.64
CA LEU A 129 -11.84 -21.43 -4.27
C LEU A 129 -10.35 -21.77 -4.23
N ARG A 130 -9.87 -22.59 -5.17
CA ARG A 130 -8.45 -22.97 -5.23
C ARG A 130 -7.56 -21.77 -5.52
N LEU A 131 -7.95 -20.93 -6.49
CA LEU A 131 -7.20 -19.71 -6.84
C LEU A 131 -7.17 -18.74 -5.66
N ALA A 132 -8.31 -18.49 -5.00
CA ALA A 132 -8.39 -17.61 -3.85
C ALA A 132 -7.53 -18.09 -2.68
N LEU A 133 -7.61 -19.38 -2.32
CA LEU A 133 -6.83 -19.94 -1.22
C LEU A 133 -5.32 -19.94 -1.51
N ARG A 134 -4.93 -20.17 -2.78
CA ARG A 134 -3.54 -20.04 -3.21
C ARG A 134 -3.05 -18.61 -3.02
N ASP A 135 -3.81 -17.64 -3.49
CA ASP A 135 -3.43 -16.23 -3.42
C ASP A 135 -3.37 -15.75 -1.96
N VAL A 136 -4.30 -16.17 -1.09
CA VAL A 136 -4.22 -15.92 0.37
C VAL A 136 -2.92 -16.48 0.96
N SER A 137 -2.55 -17.72 0.59
CA SER A 137 -1.33 -18.34 1.08
C SER A 137 -0.07 -17.60 0.59
N GLU A 138 -0.07 -17.14 -0.67
CA GLU A 138 1.02 -16.35 -1.23
C GLU A 138 1.16 -14.99 -0.54
N ALA A 139 0.04 -14.29 -0.31
CA ALA A 139 0.03 -13.04 0.42
C ALA A 139 0.56 -13.20 1.85
N GLU A 140 0.15 -14.26 2.55
CA GLU A 140 0.65 -14.55 3.89
C GLU A 140 2.17 -14.81 3.91
N GLN A 141 2.68 -15.57 2.93
CA GLN A 141 4.13 -15.76 2.77
C GLN A 141 4.85 -14.43 2.56
N LYS A 142 4.31 -13.54 1.72
CA LYS A 142 4.86 -12.20 1.47
C LYS A 142 4.88 -11.34 2.74
N LEU A 143 3.81 -11.37 3.53
CA LEU A 143 3.75 -10.67 4.81
C LEU A 143 4.79 -11.22 5.80
N VAL A 144 4.94 -12.54 5.89
CA VAL A 144 5.97 -13.19 6.73
C VAL A 144 7.39 -12.78 6.29
N MET A 145 7.66 -12.74 4.98
CA MET A 145 8.93 -12.24 4.45
C MET A 145 9.18 -10.78 4.83
N ALA A 146 8.17 -9.91 4.73
CA ALA A 146 8.28 -8.50 5.11
C ALA A 146 8.58 -8.32 6.61
N ARG A 147 7.88 -9.09 7.47
CA ARG A 147 8.10 -9.11 8.93
C ARG A 147 9.54 -9.50 9.26
N ASN A 148 10.06 -10.54 8.60
CA ASN A 148 11.40 -11.10 8.85
C ASN A 148 12.55 -10.39 8.13
N THR A 149 12.25 -9.49 7.19
CA THR A 149 13.28 -8.68 6.52
C THR A 149 14.03 -7.80 7.54
N ARG A 150 15.30 -7.51 7.27
CA ARG A 150 16.16 -6.71 8.17
C ARG A 150 15.49 -5.39 8.58
N PRO A 151 15.59 -4.96 9.84
CA PRO A 151 14.86 -3.79 10.34
C PRO A 151 15.07 -2.53 9.51
N LEU A 152 16.30 -2.24 9.09
CA LEU A 152 16.63 -0.98 8.42
C LEU A 152 16.21 -0.93 6.93
N LEU A 153 15.78 -2.05 6.34
CA LEU A 153 15.39 -2.14 4.92
C LEU A 153 13.91 -1.79 4.72
N TYR A 154 13.50 -0.59 5.14
CA TYR A 154 12.08 -0.17 5.14
C TYR A 154 11.40 -0.25 3.78
N LEU A 155 12.02 0.27 2.72
CA LEU A 155 11.43 0.23 1.37
C LEU A 155 11.20 -1.19 0.89
N LEU A 156 12.15 -2.11 1.13
CA LEU A 156 11.99 -3.51 0.76
C LEU A 156 10.81 -4.15 1.53
N LYS A 157 10.71 -3.87 2.84
CA LYS A 157 9.57 -4.33 3.65
C LYS A 157 8.24 -3.84 3.10
N LEU A 158 8.15 -2.54 2.85
CA LEU A 158 6.95 -1.88 2.33
C LEU A 158 6.58 -2.42 0.94
N ARG A 159 7.55 -2.73 0.10
CA ARG A 159 7.32 -3.33 -1.22
C ARG A 159 6.72 -4.73 -1.10
N GLU A 160 7.28 -5.59 -0.24
CA GLU A 160 6.70 -6.93 0.00
C GLU A 160 5.30 -6.83 0.63
N MET A 161 5.06 -5.86 1.52
CA MET A 161 3.73 -5.58 2.08
C MET A 161 2.74 -5.08 1.01
N LEU A 162 3.17 -4.21 0.10
CA LEU A 162 2.34 -3.78 -1.04
C LEU A 162 2.02 -4.94 -1.97
N PHE A 163 2.97 -5.83 -2.23
CA PHE A 163 2.71 -7.04 -3.02
C PHE A 163 1.69 -7.94 -2.32
N SER A 164 1.84 -8.16 -1.01
CA SER A 164 0.84 -8.87 -0.20
C SER A 164 -0.54 -8.22 -0.32
N LEU A 165 -0.64 -6.89 -0.26
CA LEU A 165 -1.91 -6.17 -0.39
C LEU A 165 -2.56 -6.41 -1.76
N LYS A 166 -1.79 -6.32 -2.84
CA LYS A 166 -2.27 -6.54 -4.21
C LYS A 166 -2.80 -7.96 -4.40
N ILE A 167 -2.09 -8.96 -3.86
CA ILE A 167 -2.50 -10.36 -3.93
C ILE A 167 -3.78 -10.58 -3.11
N LEU A 168 -3.92 -9.98 -1.92
CA LEU A 168 -5.13 -10.08 -1.12
C LEU A 168 -6.35 -9.45 -1.80
N LYS A 169 -6.18 -8.27 -2.40
CA LYS A 169 -7.24 -7.64 -3.19
C LYS A 169 -7.65 -8.50 -4.38
N HIS A 170 -6.70 -9.19 -5.02
CA HIS A 170 -7.01 -10.17 -6.05
C HIS A 170 -7.78 -11.39 -5.50
N ALA A 171 -7.37 -11.93 -4.35
CA ALA A 171 -8.11 -13.00 -3.66
C ALA A 171 -9.54 -12.58 -3.29
N GLY A 172 -9.72 -11.32 -2.87
CA GLY A 172 -11.02 -10.72 -2.58
C GLY A 172 -11.94 -10.67 -3.80
N LYS A 173 -11.42 -10.56 -5.02
CA LYS A 173 -12.25 -10.64 -6.24
C LYS A 173 -12.89 -12.02 -6.37
N PHE A 174 -12.16 -13.09 -6.05
CA PHE A 174 -12.74 -14.43 -6.05
C PHE A 174 -13.80 -14.62 -4.96
N VAL A 175 -13.68 -13.95 -3.81
CA VAL A 175 -14.75 -13.93 -2.79
C VAL A 175 -16.03 -13.33 -3.38
N ILE A 176 -15.94 -12.23 -4.12
CA ILE A 176 -17.08 -11.61 -4.80
C ILE A 176 -17.66 -12.55 -5.85
N PHE A 177 -16.82 -13.16 -6.69
CA PHE A 177 -17.25 -14.10 -7.72
C PHE A 177 -17.98 -15.31 -7.12
N LEU A 178 -17.46 -15.87 -6.04
CA LEU A 178 -18.09 -16.98 -5.34
C LEU A 178 -19.45 -16.58 -4.73
N ASN A 179 -19.57 -15.37 -4.16
CA ASN A 179 -20.86 -14.87 -3.68
C ASN A 179 -21.86 -14.72 -4.84
N LEU A 180 -21.46 -14.09 -5.96
CA LEU A 180 -22.31 -13.96 -7.14
C LEU A 180 -22.68 -15.33 -7.74
N LEU A 181 -21.76 -16.29 -7.72
CA LEU A 181 -21.99 -17.63 -8.24
C LEU A 181 -23.01 -18.42 -7.40
N HIS A 182 -22.94 -18.33 -6.07
CA HIS A 182 -23.78 -19.14 -5.19
C HIS A 182 -25.09 -18.45 -4.77
N ASP A 183 -25.03 -17.16 -4.50
CA ASP A 183 -26.14 -16.37 -3.95
C ASP A 183 -26.70 -15.37 -4.97
N GLY A 184 -25.98 -15.10 -6.07
CA GLY A 184 -26.46 -14.25 -7.17
C GLY A 184 -27.50 -14.96 -8.03
N LYS A 185 -28.58 -14.23 -8.35
CA LYS A 185 -29.74 -14.76 -9.09
C LYS A 185 -29.63 -14.66 -10.62
N PHE A 186 -28.68 -13.88 -11.14
CA PHE A 186 -28.75 -13.38 -12.52
C PHE A 186 -27.47 -13.56 -13.35
N MET A 187 -26.40 -14.13 -12.78
CA MET A 187 -25.10 -14.19 -13.45
C MET A 187 -24.73 -15.63 -13.82
N ASP A 188 -24.74 -15.91 -15.13
CA ASP A 188 -24.44 -17.24 -15.70
C ASP A 188 -22.94 -17.42 -16.02
N SER A 189 -22.18 -16.32 -16.21
CA SER A 189 -20.73 -16.37 -16.46
C SER A 189 -20.00 -15.16 -15.87
N ILE A 190 -18.86 -15.40 -15.21
CA ILE A 190 -18.12 -14.40 -14.41
C ILE A 190 -16.77 -14.02 -15.03
N GLU A 191 -16.23 -14.84 -15.92
CA GLU A 191 -14.81 -14.81 -16.33
C GLU A 191 -14.37 -13.56 -17.11
N PHE A 192 -15.30 -12.70 -17.54
CA PHE A 192 -15.00 -11.49 -18.33
C PHE A 192 -15.82 -10.25 -17.91
N SER A 193 -16.29 -10.22 -16.67
CA SER A 193 -17.09 -9.09 -16.19
C SER A 193 -16.22 -7.90 -15.81
N ASP A 194 -16.52 -6.72 -16.36
CA ASP A 194 -15.87 -5.47 -16.00
C ASP A 194 -16.30 -5.00 -14.60
N PHE A 195 -15.57 -4.01 -14.05
CA PHE A 195 -15.84 -3.46 -12.72
C PHE A 195 -17.32 -3.04 -12.55
N ASP A 196 -17.83 -2.25 -13.50
CA ASP A 196 -19.20 -1.73 -13.47
C ASP A 196 -20.25 -2.85 -13.62
N SER A 197 -19.94 -3.88 -14.41
CA SER A 197 -20.82 -5.04 -14.56
C SER A 197 -20.96 -5.81 -13.23
N ILE A 198 -19.84 -6.06 -12.55
CA ILE A 198 -19.83 -6.71 -11.23
C ILE A 198 -20.58 -5.85 -10.21
N GLU A 199 -20.37 -4.53 -10.22
CA GLU A 199 -21.07 -3.60 -9.33
C GLU A 199 -22.59 -3.67 -9.55
N SER A 200 -23.03 -3.60 -10.81
CA SER A 200 -24.44 -3.66 -11.17
C SER A 200 -25.11 -4.96 -10.72
N GLU A 201 -24.41 -6.09 -10.86
CA GLU A 201 -24.90 -7.40 -10.46
C GLU A 201 -24.89 -7.58 -8.94
N LEU A 202 -23.94 -6.99 -8.22
CA LEU A 202 -23.97 -6.93 -6.77
C LEU A 202 -25.18 -6.12 -6.28
N ILE A 203 -25.44 -4.95 -6.87
CA ILE A 203 -26.61 -4.12 -6.54
C ILE A 203 -27.91 -4.85 -6.86
N ARG A 204 -27.99 -5.54 -8.00
CA ARG A 204 -29.18 -6.26 -8.46
C ARG A 204 -29.45 -7.52 -7.65
N GLY A 205 -28.41 -8.29 -7.34
CA GLY A 205 -28.50 -9.58 -6.66
C GLY A 205 -28.69 -9.48 -5.15
N PHE A 206 -28.00 -8.51 -4.51
CA PHE A 206 -27.96 -8.38 -3.05
C PHE A 206 -28.58 -7.07 -2.54
N GLY A 207 -29.01 -6.19 -3.44
CA GLY A 207 -29.55 -4.87 -3.09
C GLY A 207 -28.46 -3.88 -2.68
N LYS A 208 -28.82 -2.59 -2.64
CA LYS A 208 -27.94 -1.52 -2.12
C LYS A 208 -27.61 -1.67 -0.63
N GLY A 209 -28.33 -2.53 0.10
CA GLY A 209 -28.15 -2.75 1.54
C GLY A 209 -26.97 -3.64 1.90
N ASN A 210 -26.43 -4.44 0.97
CA ASN A 210 -25.30 -5.33 1.25
C ASN A 210 -23.95 -4.60 1.08
N ASN A 211 -23.79 -3.51 1.86
CA ASN A 211 -22.65 -2.60 1.82
C ASN A 211 -21.30 -3.32 1.92
N LYS A 212 -21.23 -4.50 2.53
CA LYS A 212 -19.98 -5.25 2.71
C LYS A 212 -19.40 -5.79 1.39
N LEU A 213 -20.21 -6.37 0.52
CA LEU A 213 -19.70 -6.92 -0.76
C LEU A 213 -19.35 -5.81 -1.74
N LEU A 214 -20.11 -4.71 -1.76
CA LEU A 214 -19.78 -3.53 -2.53
C LEU A 214 -18.50 -2.87 -2.01
N ALA A 215 -18.39 -2.62 -0.70
CA ALA A 215 -17.16 -2.09 -0.11
C ALA A 215 -15.94 -2.96 -0.46
N LEU A 216 -16.07 -4.29 -0.41
CA LEU A 216 -15.00 -5.20 -0.80
C LEU A 216 -14.66 -5.09 -2.30
N HIS A 217 -15.64 -4.90 -3.18
CA HIS A 217 -15.43 -4.74 -4.64
C HIS A 217 -14.65 -3.47 -4.97
N TYR A 218 -15.04 -2.35 -4.36
CA TYR A 218 -14.34 -1.08 -4.47
C TYR A 218 -12.93 -1.18 -3.88
N ASP A 219 -12.80 -1.78 -2.69
CA ASP A 219 -11.50 -1.98 -2.05
C ASP A 219 -10.55 -2.79 -2.94
N ASN A 220 -11.02 -3.91 -3.50
CA ASN A 220 -10.23 -4.78 -4.39
C ASN A 220 -9.74 -4.07 -5.67
N SER A 221 -10.37 -2.95 -6.00
CA SER A 221 -10.06 -2.12 -7.17
C SER A 221 -9.30 -0.84 -6.78
N PHE A 222 -8.89 -0.71 -5.52
CA PHE A 222 -8.22 0.46 -4.95
C PHE A 222 -9.06 1.75 -4.99
N LEU A 223 -10.39 1.61 -4.94
CA LEU A 223 -11.32 2.73 -4.96
C LEU A 223 -11.99 2.89 -3.59
N PRO A 224 -12.29 4.13 -3.16
CA PRO A 224 -13.08 4.36 -1.94
C PRO A 224 -14.58 4.10 -2.19
N PHE A 225 -15.30 3.66 -1.15
CA PHE A 225 -16.76 3.46 -1.17
C PHE A 225 -17.41 4.04 0.09
N GLY A 226 -18.50 4.80 -0.09
CA GLY A 226 -19.28 5.39 1.00
C GLY A 226 -18.65 6.62 1.67
N GLU A 227 -17.32 6.67 1.75
CA GLU A 227 -16.54 7.81 2.26
C GLU A 227 -15.60 8.35 1.18
N GLU A 228 -15.19 9.61 1.29
CA GLU A 228 -14.18 10.20 0.41
C GLU A 228 -12.78 9.66 0.71
N SER A 229 -11.90 9.70 -0.31
CA SER A 229 -10.49 9.36 -0.13
C SER A 229 -9.81 10.30 0.87
N ILE A 230 -9.26 9.73 1.94
CA ILE A 230 -8.47 10.47 2.93
C ILE A 230 -7.23 11.05 2.25
N TYR A 231 -6.57 10.23 1.42
CA TYR A 231 -5.40 10.64 0.65
C TYR A 231 -5.68 11.85 -0.25
N GLU A 232 -6.69 11.79 -1.11
CA GLU A 232 -6.99 12.85 -2.08
C GLU A 232 -7.48 14.13 -1.38
N SER A 233 -8.28 14.00 -0.31
CA SER A 233 -8.74 15.12 0.50
C SER A 233 -7.56 15.87 1.15
N MET A 234 -6.62 15.15 1.76
CA MET A 234 -5.44 15.78 2.38
C MET A 234 -4.49 16.38 1.35
N MET A 235 -4.27 15.70 0.23
CA MET A 235 -3.38 16.18 -0.83
C MET A 235 -3.90 17.47 -1.48
N THR A 236 -5.21 17.60 -1.63
CA THR A 236 -5.85 18.80 -2.20
C THR A 236 -5.83 19.98 -1.22
N ASN A 237 -5.99 19.71 0.07
CA ASN A 237 -6.07 20.75 1.11
C ASN A 237 -4.70 21.16 1.69
N TYR A 238 -3.60 20.54 1.24
CA TYR A 238 -2.29 20.81 1.78
C TYR A 238 -1.80 22.22 1.45
N LYS A 239 -1.60 23.04 2.50
CA LYS A 239 -0.90 24.32 2.42
C LYS A 239 0.54 24.11 2.88
N ALA A 240 1.49 24.33 1.98
CA ALA A 240 2.90 24.27 2.34
C ALA A 240 3.20 25.32 3.44
N PRO A 241 3.94 24.95 4.50
CA PRO A 241 4.32 25.92 5.53
C PRO A 241 5.12 27.07 4.92
N GLU A 242 4.77 28.30 5.30
CA GLU A 242 5.39 29.52 4.78
C GLU A 242 6.90 29.52 4.99
N ILE A 243 7.63 29.84 3.93
CA ILE A 243 9.10 29.92 3.95
C ILE A 243 9.48 31.20 4.70
N LYS A 244 9.84 31.09 5.98
CA LYS A 244 10.59 32.17 6.64
C LYS A 244 11.97 32.24 5.99
N LYS A 245 12.19 33.30 5.21
CA LYS A 245 13.52 33.72 4.78
C LYS A 245 14.14 34.43 5.97
N ASP A 246 15.10 33.77 6.62
CA ASP A 246 16.06 34.43 7.51
C ASP A 246 17.17 35.08 6.66
#